data_AF-A0A482YYE5-F1
#
_entry.id   AF-A0A482YYE5-F1
#
_cell.length_a   1.000
_cell.length_b   1.000
_cell.length_c   1.000
_cell.angle_alpha   90.00
_cell.angle_beta   90.00
_cell.angle_gamma   90.00
#
_symmetry.space_group_name_H-M   'P 1'
#
loop_
_entity.id
_entity.type
_entity.pdbx_description
1 polymer ?
#
loop_
_entity_poly.entity_id
_entity_poly.type
_entity_poly.pdbx_seq_one_letter_code
_entity_poly.pdbx_strand_id
1 'polypeptide(L)' 'MQIIRGLHNLKKHPGSVVTIGNFDGVHIGHQHIVNRLVKQSKLLGLPSVLISFSPTP' A
#
# COMPACT_ATOMS: atom_id res chain seq x y z
N MET A 1 3.19 -7.42 8.70
CA MET A 1 2.95 -6.06 8.19
C MET A 1 4.06 -5.16 8.71
N GLN A 2 4.69 -4.36 7.85
CA GLN A 2 5.72 -3.39 8.23
C GLN A 2 5.15 -1.98 8.01
N ILE A 3 5.43 -1.05 8.93
CA ILE A 3 5.03 0.35 8.81
C ILE A 3 6.30 1.17 8.56
N ILE A 4 6.29 1.98 7.50
CA ILE A 4 7.38 2.89 7.14
C ILE A 4 6.83 4.30 7.23
N ARG A 5 7.36 5.13 8.14
CA ARG A 5 6.96 6.52 8.30
C ARG A 5 7.94 7.42 7.58
N GLY A 6 7.50 8.09 6.53
CA GLY A 6 8.35 8.98 5.73
C GLY A 6 9.31 8.24 4.79
N LEU A 7 9.64 8.88 3.67
CA LEU A 7 10.48 8.28 2.62
C LEU A 7 11.91 8.00 3.07
N HIS A 8 12.44 8.74 4.05
CA HIS A 8 13.80 8.55 4.56
C HIS A 8 14.01 7.18 5.24
N ASN A 9 12.94 6.52 5.70
CA ASN A 9 12.98 5.19 6.29
C ASN A 9 12.77 4.07 5.26
N LEU A 10 12.55 4.41 3.98
CA LEU A 10 12.35 3.44 2.92
C LEU A 10 13.69 2.82 2.52
N LYS A 11 13.84 1.52 2.78
CA LYS A 11 14.98 0.74 2.30
C LYS A 11 14.75 0.36 0.84
N LYS A 12 15.84 0.06 0.13
CA LYS A 12 15.78 -0.41 -1.26
C LYS A 12 14.98 -1.71 -1.32
N HIS A 13 13.90 -1.71 -2.11
CA HIS A 13 13.08 -2.89 -2.36
C HIS A 13 13.31 -3.41 -3.78
N PRO A 14 13.28 -4.74 -4.00
CA PRO A 14 13.49 -5.34 -5.33
C PRO A 14 12.33 -5.07 -6.31
N GLY A 15 11.20 -4.56 -5.81
CA GLY A 15 9.98 -4.25 -6.55
C GLY A 15 8.77 -4.32 -5.61
N SER A 16 7.65 -3.73 -6.00
CA SER A 16 6.40 -3.81 -5.23
C SER A 16 5.19 -3.47 -6.10
N VAL A 17 4.04 -4.05 -5.77
CA VAL A 17 2.75 -3.55 -6.26
C VAL A 17 2.26 -2.52 -5.25
N VAL A 18 1.88 -1.34 -5.73
CA VAL A 18 1.60 -0.18 -4.88
C VAL A 18 0.18 0.32 -5.10
N THR A 19 -0.49 0.71 -4.02
CA THR A 19 -1.65 1.60 -4.07
C THR A 19 -1.39 2.84 -3.20
N ILE A 20 -2.00 3.96 -3.56
CA ILE A 20 -1.82 5.25 -2.88
C ILE A 20 -3.21 5.87 -2.65
N GLY A 21 -3.47 6.37 -1.46
CA GLY A 21 -4.74 6.99 -1.12
C GLY A 21 -4.83 7.35 0.36
N ASN A 22 -5.86 8.10 0.76
CA ASN A 22 -6.02 8.49 2.16
C ASN A 22 -6.36 7.27 3.04
N PHE A 23 -7.15 6.32 2.52
CA PHE A 23 -7.61 5.12 3.21
C PHE A 23 -8.33 5.38 4.55
N ASP A 24 -8.85 6.59 4.76
CA ASP A 24 -9.65 6.92 5.92
C ASP A 24 -10.98 6.14 5.93
N GLY A 25 -11.30 5.54 7.07
CA GLY A 25 -12.48 4.69 7.26
C GLY A 25 -12.50 3.34 6.52
N VAL A 26 -11.55 3.03 5.63
CA VAL A 26 -11.41 1.74 4.91
C VAL A 26 -12.76 1.11 4.44
N HIS A 27 -13.61 1.94 3.84
CA HIS A 27 -14.93 1.53 3.36
C HIS A 27 -14.85 0.52 2.19
N ILE A 28 -15.99 0.05 1.69
CA ILE A 28 -16.08 -1.01 0.65
C ILE A 28 -15.23 -0.68 -0.58
N GLY A 29 -15.26 0.56 -1.08
CA GLY A 29 -14.36 1.02 -2.15
C GLY A 29 -12.86 0.81 -1.85
N HIS A 30 -12.37 1.19 -0.66
CA HIS A 30 -11.00 0.93 -0.26
C HIS A 30 -10.69 -0.57 -0.17
N GLN A 31 -11.64 -1.38 0.32
CA GLN A 31 -11.47 -2.83 0.38
C GLN A 31 -11.29 -3.44 -1.02
N HIS A 32 -12.03 -2.95 -2.03
CA HIS A 32 -11.81 -3.39 -3.41
C HIS A 32 -10.41 -3.05 -3.94
N ILE A 33 -9.90 -1.85 -3.63
CA ILE A 33 -8.54 -1.43 -4.01
C ILE A 33 -7.50 -2.32 -3.35
N VAL A 34 -7.61 -2.55 -2.04
CA VAL A 34 -6.69 -3.41 -1.27
C VAL A 34 -6.75 -4.86 -1.76
N ASN A 35 -7.94 -5.38 -2.07
CA ASN A 35 -8.08 -6.74 -2.61
C ASN A 35 -7.41 -6.88 -3.98
N ARG A 36 -7.54 -5.87 -4.85
CA ARG A 36 -6.84 -5.84 -6.15
C ARG A 36 -5.33 -5.77 -5.98
N LEU A 37 -4.84 -4.94 -5.06
CA LEU A 37 -3.42 -4.83 -4.70
C LEU A 37 -2.85 -6.20 -4.31
N VAL A 38 -3.49 -6.89 -3.35
CA VAL A 38 -3.04 -8.19 -2.85
C VAL A 38 -3.12 -9.27 -3.94
N LYS A 39 -4.16 -9.25 -4.78
CA LYS A 39 -4.26 -10.20 -5.90
C LYS A 39 -3.11 -10.02 -6.89
N GLN A 40 -2.80 -8.79 -7.28
CA GLN A 40 -1.71 -8.51 -8.22
C GLN A 40 -0.34 -8.79 -7.61
N SER A 41 -0.13 -8.47 -6.33
CA SER A 41 1.13 -8.75 -5.64
C SER A 41 1.43 -10.25 -5.59
N LYS A 42 0.40 -11.08 -5.34
CA LYS A 42 0.52 -12.54 -5.39
C LYS A 42 0.84 -13.06 -6.79
N LEU A 43 0.19 -12.54 -7.83
CA LEU A 43 0.45 -12.95 -9.23
C LEU A 43 1.89 -12.64 -9.66
N LEU A 44 2.43 -11.52 -9.20
CA LEU A 44 3.77 -11.05 -9.58
C LEU A 44 4.88 -11.54 -8.64
N GLY A 45 4.55 -12.21 -7.53
CA GLY A 45 5.53 -12.60 -6.51
C GLY A 45 6.21 -11.42 -5.82
N LEU A 46 5.55 -10.24 -5.81
CA LEU A 46 6.09 -9.00 -5.25
C LEU A 46 5.37 -8.61 -3.95
N PRO A 47 6.01 -7.85 -3.05
CA PRO A 47 5.34 -7.24 -1.89
C PRO A 47 4.17 -6.32 -2.31
N SER A 48 3.07 -6.36 -1.55
CA SER A 48 2.02 -5.35 -1.60
C SER A 48 2.36 -4.18 -0.69
N VAL A 49 2.23 -2.95 -1.19
CA VAL A 49 2.52 -1.72 -0.47
C VAL A 49 1.33 -0.77 -0.57
N LEU A 50 0.93 -0.20 0.57
CA LEU A 50 -0.09 0.83 0.67
C LEU A 50 0.59 2.10 1.17
N ILE A 51 0.44 3.19 0.43
CA ILE A 51 0.91 4.53 0.80
C ILE A 51 -0.33 5.34 1.23
N SER A 52 -0.27 5.88 2.44
CA SER A 52 -1.29 6.76 3.01
C SER A 52 -0.65 8.02 3.57
N PHE A 53 -1.46 9.03 3.84
CA PHE A 53 -1.06 10.37 4.21
C PHE A 53 -1.37 10.62 5.70
N SER A 54 -0.46 11.30 6.39
CA SER A 54 -0.67 11.71 7.79
C SER A 54 0.06 13.04 8.06
N PRO A 55 -0.65 14.13 8.44
CA PRO A 55 -2.12 14.23 8.53
C PRO A 55 -2.80 13.98 7.17
N THR A 56 -4.10 13.68 7.19
CA THR A 56 -4.87 13.61 5.95
C THR A 56 -4.78 14.95 5.23
N PRO A 57 -4.63 14.98 3.89
CA PRO A 57 -4.56 16.23 3.14
C PRO A 57 -5.79 17.11 3.31
#